data_AF-A0A6A6BY16-F1
#
_entry.id   AF-A0A6A6BY16-F1
#
_cell.length_a   1.000
_cell.length_b   1.000
_cell.length_c   1.000
_cell.angle_alpha   90.00
_cell.angle_beta   90.00
_cell.angle_gamma   90.00
#
_symmetry.space_group_name_H-M   'P 1'
#
loop_
_entity.id
_entity.type
_entity.pdbx_description
1 polymer ?
#
loop_
_entity_poly.entity_id
_entity_poly.type
_entity_poly.pdbx_seq_one_letter_code
_entity_poly.pdbx_strand_id
1 'polypeptide(L)'
;MERGRRVASMLTGDRNEDSAYLHDLLSQIHDLQNEQKQLFQTVRFRVRKVNQNDVARSQKFEGFPGTDDNTLSLLRDFAAHWWESPLSAWEPCPPAVSATLAVPEAYIMDLYSCALRDDA
;
A
#
# COMPACT_ATOMS: atom_id res chain seq x y z
N MET A 1 19.67 8.15 26.72
CA MET A 1 18.30 7.94 27.24
C MET A 1 17.65 9.22 27.82
N GLU A 2 18.25 10.42 27.71
CA GLU A 2 17.69 11.64 28.34
C GLU A 2 16.60 12.37 27.53
N ARG A 3 16.54 12.20 26.20
CA ARG A 3 15.64 13.01 25.35
C ARG A 3 14.18 12.55 25.38
N GLY A 4 13.93 11.24 25.45
CA GLY A 4 12.57 10.70 25.63
C GLY A 4 11.90 11.13 26.94
N ARG A 5 12.71 11.45 27.97
CA ARG A 5 12.20 11.98 29.24
C ARG A 5 11.65 13.41 29.13
N ARG A 6 12.11 14.22 28.18
CA ARG A 6 11.64 15.61 28.03
C ARG A 6 10.23 15.71 27.46
N VAL A 7 9.92 14.86 26.47
CA VAL A 7 8.57 14.82 25.90
C VAL A 7 7.60 14.25 26.93
N ALA A 8 7.98 13.18 27.63
CA ALA A 8 7.16 12.59 28.69
C ALA A 8 6.91 13.55 29.87
N SER A 9 7.85 14.46 30.18
CA SER A 9 7.66 15.49 31.22
C SER A 9 6.76 16.66 30.80
N MET A 10 6.42 16.78 29.52
CA MET A 10 5.53 17.82 28.99
C MET A 10 4.07 17.36 28.89
N LEU A 11 3.82 16.07 29.13
CA LEU A 11 2.46 15.50 29.10
C LEU A 11 1.77 15.75 30.45
N THR A 12 0.54 16.23 30.40
CA THR A 12 -0.28 16.53 31.58
C THR A 12 -0.96 15.29 32.14
N GLY A 13 -1.04 14.21 31.34
CA GLY A 13 -1.75 12.98 31.67
C GLY A 13 -3.23 13.02 31.27
N ASP A 14 -3.74 14.17 30.82
CA ASP A 14 -5.02 14.23 30.12
C ASP A 14 -4.82 13.82 28.65
N ARG A 15 -5.50 12.76 28.25
CA ARG A 15 -5.40 12.17 26.92
C ARG A 15 -5.73 13.16 25.80
N ASN A 16 -6.69 14.07 26.03
CA ASN A 16 -7.11 15.00 24.99
C ASN A 16 -6.11 16.13 24.79
N GLU A 17 -5.67 16.76 25.88
CA GLU A 17 -4.61 17.78 25.87
C GLU A 17 -3.29 17.22 25.35
N ASP A 18 -2.87 16.05 25.84
CA ASP A 18 -1.66 15.38 25.40
C ASP A 18 -1.71 15.02 23.92
N SER A 19 -2.86 14.56 23.43
CA SER A 19 -3.05 14.27 22.01
C SER A 19 -2.96 15.53 21.15
N ALA A 20 -3.56 16.64 21.59
CA ALA A 20 -3.50 17.91 20.87
C ALA A 20 -2.06 18.44 20.81
N TYR A 21 -1.35 18.39 21.94
CA TYR A 21 0.05 18.80 22.04
C TYR A 21 0.97 17.95 21.15
N LEU A 22 0.82 16.62 21.20
CA LEU A 22 1.59 15.73 20.33
C LEU A 22 1.30 15.97 18.85
N HIS A 23 0.06 16.28 18.50
CA HIS A 23 -0.31 16.59 17.12
C HIS A 23 0.35 17.87 16.63
N ASP A 24 0.34 18.92 17.45
CA ASP A 24 1.00 20.20 17.14
C ASP A 24 2.52 20.02 16.98
N LEU A 25 3.15 19.28 17.90
CA LEU A 25 4.59 19.01 17.87
C LEU A 25 5.00 18.21 16.61
N LEU A 26 4.20 17.20 16.24
CA LEU A 26 4.40 16.46 14.98
C LEU A 26 4.23 17.35 13.75
N SER A 27 3.30 18.31 13.77
CA SER A 27 3.14 19.29 12.68
C SER A 27 4.36 20.18 12.54
N GLN A 28 4.89 20.71 13.65
CA GLN A 28 6.09 21.54 13.63
C GLN A 28 7.32 20.78 13.11
N ILE A 29 7.49 19.50 13.51
CA ILE A 29 8.56 18.65 12.98
C ILE A 29 8.40 18.43 11.48
N HIS A 30 7.16 18.22 11.01
CA HIS A 30 6.88 18.04 9.59
C HIS A 30 7.24 19.30 8.77
N ASP A 31 6.94 20.49 9.29
CA ASP A 31 7.25 21.74 8.60
C ASP A 31 8.76 21.99 8.55
N LEU A 32 9.47 21.77 9.68
CA LEU A 32 10.93 21.79 9.72
C LEU A 32 11.57 20.78 8.76
N GLN A 33 10.98 19.59 8.63
CA GLN A 33 11.45 18.56 7.69
C GLN A 33 11.35 19.04 6.23
N ASN A 34 10.32 19.83 5.89
CA ASN A 34 10.12 20.37 4.55
C ASN A 34 11.04 21.57 4.25
N GLU A 35 11.31 22.40 5.24
CA GLU A 35 12.26 23.53 5.14
C GLU A 35 13.71 23.03 5.04
N GLN A 36 14.07 22.04 5.85
CA GLN A 36 15.45 21.56 6.01
C GLN A 36 15.66 20.15 5.45
N LYS A 37 15.26 19.95 4.19
CA LYS A 37 15.28 18.62 3.53
C LYS A 37 16.62 17.88 3.66
N GLN A 38 17.74 18.58 3.57
CA GLN A 38 19.08 17.96 3.66
C GLN A 38 19.40 17.40 5.04
N LEU A 39 18.99 18.07 6.12
CA LEU A 39 19.21 17.61 7.49
C LEU A 39 18.37 16.38 7.83
N PHE A 40 17.20 16.23 7.18
CA PHE A 40 16.31 15.09 7.35
C PHE A 40 16.57 13.93 6.38
N GLN A 41 17.54 14.04 5.47
CA GLN A 41 17.96 12.90 4.63
C GLN A 41 18.63 11.79 5.44
N THR A 42 19.27 12.14 6.55
CA THR A 42 19.98 11.21 7.44
C THR A 42 19.09 10.60 8.53
N VAL A 43 17.85 11.10 8.69
CA VAL A 43 16.92 10.66 9.74
C VAL A 43 16.14 9.43 9.26
N ARG A 44 16.15 8.36 10.07
CA ARG A 44 15.51 7.07 9.74
C ARG A 44 13.98 7.12 9.67
N PHE A 45 13.36 8.06 10.39
CA PHE A 45 11.90 8.18 10.47
C PHE A 45 11.48 9.54 9.92
N ARG A 46 10.52 9.54 9.00
CA ARG A 46 9.91 10.75 8.44
C ARG A 46 8.54 10.96 9.06
N VAL A 47 8.27 12.18 9.51
CA VAL A 47 6.91 12.58 9.88
C VAL A 47 6.16 12.90 8.59
N ARG A 48 4.92 12.41 8.48
CA ARG A 48 4.00 12.68 7.38
C ARG A 48 2.67 13.14 7.94
N LYS A 49 1.99 14.03 7.23
CA LYS A 49 0.65 14.46 7.61
C LYS A 49 -0.31 13.27 7.54
N VAL A 50 -1.18 13.15 8.55
CA VAL A 50 -2.26 12.16 8.54
C VAL A 50 -3.08 12.37 7.26
N ASN A 51 -3.45 11.27 6.59
CA ASN A 51 -4.20 11.23 5.32
C ASN A 51 -3.43 11.56 4.03
N GLN A 52 -2.12 11.80 4.05
CA GLN A 52 -1.37 12.07 2.80
C GLN A 52 -1.41 10.88 1.81
N ASN A 53 -1.38 9.65 2.34
CA ASN A 53 -1.55 8.44 1.52
C ASN A 53 -3.00 8.28 1.02
N ASP A 54 -4.00 8.71 1.79
CA ASP A 54 -5.41 8.64 1.39
C ASP A 54 -5.76 9.67 0.31
N VAL A 55 -5.22 10.88 0.41
CA VAL A 55 -5.34 11.90 -0.63
C VAL A 55 -4.67 11.41 -1.92
N ALA A 56 -3.45 10.88 -1.84
CA ALA A 56 -2.76 10.33 -3.01
C ALA A 56 -3.51 9.13 -3.62
N ARG A 57 -4.12 8.29 -2.78
CA ARG A 57 -4.96 7.17 -3.24
C ARG A 57 -6.22 7.68 -3.94
N SER A 58 -6.88 8.67 -3.37
CA SER A 58 -8.10 9.27 -3.94
C SER A 58 -7.82 9.92 -5.29
N GLN A 59 -6.73 10.68 -5.40
CA GLN A 59 -6.29 11.28 -6.67
C GLN A 59 -6.01 10.24 -7.76
N LYS A 60 -5.45 9.08 -7.41
CA LYS A 60 -5.25 7.98 -8.36
C LYS A 60 -6.56 7.40 -8.87
N PHE A 61 -7.59 7.31 -8.02
CA PHE A 61 -8.91 6.85 -8.42
C PHE A 61 -9.65 7.88 -9.27
N GLU A 62 -9.54 9.17 -8.94
CA GLU A 62 -10.13 10.25 -9.74
C GLU A 62 -9.55 10.34 -11.15
N GLY A 63 -8.25 10.05 -11.30
CA GLY A 63 -7.56 10.03 -12.59
C GLY A 63 -7.63 8.69 -13.33
N PHE A 64 -8.34 7.68 -12.82
CA PHE A 64 -8.40 6.37 -13.46
C PHE A 64 -9.28 6.46 -14.72
N PRO A 65 -8.72 6.25 -15.94
CA PRO A 65 -9.46 6.44 -17.19
C PRO A 65 -10.54 5.37 -17.45
N GLY A 66 -10.71 4.44 -16.52
CA GLY A 66 -11.51 3.24 -16.70
C GLY A 66 -10.65 2.05 -17.10
N THR A 67 -11.28 0.88 -17.04
CA THR A 67 -10.71 -0.37 -17.53
C THR A 67 -10.75 -0.34 -19.06
N ASP A 68 -9.68 -0.78 -19.73
CA ASP A 68 -9.65 -0.85 -21.20
C ASP A 68 -10.71 -1.81 -21.75
N ASP A 69 -11.11 -1.61 -23.01
CA ASP A 69 -12.22 -2.35 -23.62
C ASP A 69 -11.97 -3.87 -23.69
N ASN A 70 -10.70 -4.29 -23.81
CA ASN A 70 -10.35 -5.71 -23.85
C ASN A 70 -10.55 -6.34 -22.47
N THR A 71 -10.02 -5.70 -21.44
CA THR A 71 -10.23 -6.15 -20.05
C THR A 71 -11.72 -6.11 -19.70
N LEU A 72 -12.47 -5.09 -20.09
CA LEU A 72 -13.93 -5.03 -19.87
C LEU A 72 -14.69 -6.17 -20.56
N SER A 73 -14.30 -6.51 -21.79
CA SER A 73 -14.90 -7.62 -22.54
C SER A 73 -14.61 -8.96 -21.86
N LEU A 74 -13.36 -9.17 -21.43
CA LEU A 74 -12.98 -10.36 -20.67
C LEU A 74 -13.77 -10.48 -19.36
N LEU A 75 -13.90 -9.41 -18.58
CA LEU A 75 -14.68 -9.45 -17.33
C LEU A 75 -16.17 -9.73 -17.60
N ARG A 76 -16.73 -9.27 -18.72
CA ARG A 76 -18.12 -9.57 -19.11
C ARG A 76 -18.31 -11.03 -19.50
N ASP A 77 -17.39 -11.59 -20.27
CA ASP A 77 -17.47 -12.99 -20.72
C ASP A 77 -17.36 -13.97 -19.55
N PHE A 78 -16.61 -13.60 -18.51
CA PHE A 78 -16.47 -14.39 -17.29
C PHE A 78 -17.50 -14.06 -16.20
N ALA A 79 -18.32 -13.01 -16.37
CA ALA A 79 -19.29 -12.58 -15.36
C ALA A 79 -20.30 -13.66 -14.97
N ALA A 80 -20.75 -14.46 -15.94
CA ALA A 80 -21.66 -15.58 -15.69
C ALA A 80 -21.00 -16.67 -14.82
N HIS A 81 -19.73 -16.97 -15.08
CA HIS A 81 -18.96 -17.98 -14.34
C HIS A 81 -18.70 -17.55 -12.89
N TRP A 82 -18.56 -16.24 -12.63
CA TRP A 82 -18.39 -15.73 -11.27
C TRP A 82 -19.64 -15.88 -10.41
N TRP A 83 -20.83 -15.84 -11.02
CA TRP A 83 -22.07 -16.02 -10.28
C TRP A 83 -22.30 -17.48 -9.88
N GLU A 84 -21.88 -18.41 -10.74
CA GLU A 84 -21.98 -19.85 -10.53
C GLU A 84 -20.86 -20.39 -9.63
N SER A 85 -19.65 -19.85 -9.76
CA SER A 85 -18.50 -20.21 -8.93
C SER A 85 -17.65 -18.96 -8.62
N PRO A 86 -17.97 -18.19 -7.57
CA PRO A 86 -17.27 -16.94 -7.24
C PRO A 86 -15.78 -17.15 -6.91
N LEU A 87 -15.44 -18.33 -6.40
CA LEU A 87 -14.07 -18.69 -6.04
C LEU A 87 -13.21 -18.98 -7.27
N SER A 88 -13.80 -19.43 -8.39
CA SER A 88 -13.08 -19.74 -9.64
C SER A 88 -12.35 -18.53 -10.24
N ALA A 89 -12.80 -17.30 -9.95
CA ALA A 89 -12.13 -16.08 -10.39
C ALA A 89 -10.76 -15.86 -9.73
N TRP A 90 -10.58 -16.42 -8.53
CA TRP A 90 -9.38 -16.31 -7.71
C TRP A 90 -8.58 -17.61 -7.66
N GLU A 91 -9.16 -18.70 -8.17
CA GLU A 91 -8.44 -19.95 -8.35
C GLU A 91 -7.50 -19.80 -9.55
N PRO A 92 -6.18 -19.90 -9.34
CA PRO A 92 -5.27 -19.96 -10.47
C PRO A 92 -5.69 -21.14 -11.32
N CYS A 93 -6.01 -20.88 -12.60
CA CYS A 93 -6.27 -21.93 -13.58
C CYS A 93 -5.14 -22.96 -13.42
N PRO A 94 -5.45 -24.22 -13.04
CA PRO A 94 -4.40 -25.16 -12.71
C PRO A 94 -3.49 -25.26 -13.94
N PRO A 95 -2.18 -24.97 -13.82
CA PRO A 95 -1.28 -25.20 -14.94
C PRO A 95 -1.45 -26.66 -15.32
N ALA A 96 -1.59 -26.95 -16.62
CA ALA A 96 -1.65 -28.32 -17.11
C ALA A 96 -0.47 -29.08 -16.49
N VAL A 97 -0.78 -29.92 -15.51
CA VAL A 97 0.20 -30.43 -14.55
C VAL A 97 1.12 -31.38 -15.31
N SER A 98 2.31 -30.91 -15.69
CA SER A 98 3.46 -31.81 -15.78
C SER A 98 3.96 -31.97 -14.35
N ALA A 99 3.52 -33.07 -13.74
CA ALA A 99 3.66 -33.37 -12.33
C ALA A 99 5.12 -33.59 -11.93
N THR A 100 5.89 -32.54 -11.62
CA THR A 100 7.26 -32.74 -11.11
C THR A 100 7.92 -31.58 -10.36
N LEU A 101 7.21 -30.66 -9.70
CA LEU A 101 7.88 -29.63 -8.88
C LEU A 101 7.29 -29.54 -7.47
N ALA A 102 7.96 -30.20 -6.53
CA ALA A 102 7.65 -30.22 -5.09
C ALA A 102 8.19 -29.00 -4.32
N VAL A 103 8.38 -27.86 -4.99
CA VAL A 103 9.00 -26.65 -4.40
C VAL A 103 8.03 -25.48 -4.60
N PRO A 104 7.34 -25.01 -3.55
CA PRO A 104 6.40 -23.89 -3.62
C PRO A 104 6.98 -22.63 -4.28
N GLU A 105 8.27 -22.39 -4.09
CA GLU A 105 9.00 -21.28 -4.68
C GLU A 105 9.09 -21.39 -6.22
N ALA A 106 9.16 -22.60 -6.76
CA ALA A 106 9.15 -22.82 -8.21
C ALA A 106 7.76 -22.55 -8.82
N TYR A 107 6.70 -22.91 -8.10
CA TYR A 107 5.32 -22.63 -8.51
C TYR A 107 5.03 -21.12 -8.56
N ILE A 108 5.52 -20.36 -7.56
CA ILE A 108 5.40 -18.90 -7.54
C ILE A 108 6.19 -18.25 -8.68
N MET A 109 7.39 -18.73 -8.97
CA MET A 109 8.20 -18.24 -10.09
C MET A 109 7.58 -18.55 -11.45
N ASP A 110 7.00 -19.74 -11.63
CA ASP A 110 6.27 -20.09 -12.85
C ASP A 110 5.08 -19.15 -13.08
N LEU A 111 4.25 -18.94 -12.05
CA LEU A 111 3.13 -17.98 -12.12
C LEU A 111 3.59 -16.56 -12.49
N TYR A 112 4.71 -16.11 -11.92
CA TYR A 112 5.27 -14.79 -12.20
C TYR A 112 5.82 -14.68 -13.63
N SER A 113 6.42 -15.77 -14.14
CA SER A 113 6.93 -15.82 -15.51
C SER A 113 5.83 -15.88 -16.57
N CYS A 114 4.68 -16.50 -16.26
CA CYS A 114 3.50 -16.49 -17.11
C CYS A 114 2.80 -15.12 -17.15
N ALA A 115 2.85 -14.35 -16.05
CA ALA A 115 2.24 -13.03 -15.95
C ALA A 115 3.06 -11.91 -16.62
N LEU A 116 4.35 -12.13 -16.90
CA LEU A 116 5.28 -11.11 -17.42
C LEU A 116 5.55 -11.17 -18.93
N ARG A 117 4.69 -11.82 -19.71
CA ARG A 117 4.77 -11.82 -21.18
C ARG A 117 3.50 -11.24 -21.80
N ASP A 118 3.35 -9.92 -21.69
CA ASP A 118 2.55 -9.13 -22.65
C ASP A 118 3.31 -7.90 -23.20
N ASP A 119 4.61 -7.78 -22.90
CA ASP A 119 5.47 -6.71 -23.45
C ASP A 119 6.59 -7.31 -24.33
N ALA A 120 6.25 -7.76 -25.54
CA ALA A 120 7.20 -8.01 -26.63
C ALA A 120 6.58 -7.70 -28.00
#